data_AF-A0A832XWZ0-F1
#
_entry.id   AF-A0A832XWZ0-F1
#
_cell.length_a   1.000
_cell.length_b   1.000
_cell.length_c   1.000
_cell.angle_alpha   90.00
_cell.angle_beta   90.00
_cell.angle_gamma   90.00
#
_symmetry.space_group_name_H-M   'P 1'
#
loop_
_entity.id
_entity.type
_entity.pdbx_description
1 polymer ?
#
loop_
_entity_poly.entity_id
_entity_poly.type
_entity_poly.pdbx_seq_one_letter_code
_entity_poly.pdbx_strand_id
1 'polypeptide(L)'
;LASLSSGSIFAAMSANGMAVAAATGDDEALRICNSAIVRGAISAGVTGSGPAIAIICYEQHADSLAEFVRESGMEVIAAAFTQSRMQSEEASRWE
;
A
#
# COMPACT_ATOMS: atom_id res chain seq x y z
N LEU A 1 -12.36 -8.19 -6.33
CA LEU A 1 -12.24 -9.39 -7.19
C LEU A 1 -11.79 -9.04 -8.61
N ALA A 2 -12.41 -8.07 -9.29
CA ALA A 2 -12.03 -7.68 -10.65
C ALA A 2 -10.54 -7.31 -10.82
N SER A 3 -9.95 -6.50 -9.93
CA SER A 3 -8.55 -6.05 -10.06
C SER A 3 -7.50 -7.15 -9.86
N LEU A 4 -7.76 -8.11 -8.95
CA LEU A 4 -6.93 -9.31 -8.79
C LEU A 4 -7.04 -10.20 -10.02
N SER A 5 -8.26 -10.39 -10.53
CA SER A 5 -8.53 -11.17 -11.74
C SER A 5 -7.89 -10.56 -12.99
N SER A 6 -7.65 -9.25 -13.00
CA SER A 6 -6.99 -8.54 -14.10
C SER A 6 -5.48 -8.41 -13.92
N GLY A 7 -4.89 -9.02 -12.88
CA GLY A 7 -3.46 -8.97 -12.59
C GLY A 7 -2.94 -7.61 -12.09
N SER A 8 -3.83 -6.65 -11.78
CA SER A 8 -3.43 -5.33 -11.29
C SER A 8 -3.32 -5.33 -9.76
N ILE A 9 -2.18 -5.77 -9.25
CA ILE A 9 -1.90 -5.91 -7.81
C ILE A 9 -2.05 -4.56 -7.09
N PHE A 10 -1.55 -3.47 -7.67
CA PHE A 10 -1.66 -2.13 -7.08
C PHE A 10 -3.10 -1.61 -7.04
N ALA A 11 -3.88 -1.83 -8.10
CA ALA A 11 -5.31 -1.47 -8.06
C ALA A 11 -6.08 -2.30 -7.02
N ALA A 12 -5.72 -3.58 -6.86
CA ALA A 12 -6.28 -4.42 -5.81
C ALA A 12 -5.90 -3.94 -4.41
N MET A 13 -4.66 -3.50 -4.21
CA MET A 13 -4.18 -2.93 -2.94
C MET A 13 -5.00 -1.71 -2.54
N SER A 14 -5.13 -0.73 -3.45
CA SER A 14 -5.94 0.46 -3.21
C SER A 14 -7.41 0.13 -2.94
N ALA A 15 -8.01 -0.74 -3.74
CA ALA A 15 -9.42 -1.10 -3.56
C ALA A 15 -9.67 -1.77 -2.21
N ASN A 16 -8.77 -2.67 -1.79
CA ASN A 16 -8.89 -3.35 -0.50
C ASN A 16 -8.68 -2.37 0.66
N GLY A 17 -7.61 -1.58 0.63
CA GLY A 17 -7.32 -0.63 1.70
C GLY A 17 -8.39 0.45 1.86
N MET A 18 -8.93 0.99 0.76
CA MET A 18 -10.04 1.94 0.83
C MET A 18 -11.34 1.28 1.32
N ALA A 19 -11.58 0.02 0.99
CA ALA A 19 -12.72 -0.71 1.54
C ALA A 19 -12.60 -0.92 3.05
N VAL A 20 -11.39 -1.18 3.57
CA VAL A 20 -11.13 -1.22 5.02
C VAL A 20 -11.43 0.13 5.66
N ALA A 21 -10.90 1.23 5.12
CA ALA A 21 -11.14 2.57 5.64
C ALA A 21 -12.65 2.92 5.67
N ALA A 22 -13.38 2.60 4.59
CA ALA A 22 -14.82 2.82 4.54
C ALA A 22 -15.59 1.98 5.56
N ALA A 23 -15.18 0.72 5.78
CA ALA A 23 -15.80 -0.17 6.75
C ALA A 23 -15.54 0.26 8.21
N THR A 24 -14.40 0.92 8.47
CA THR A 24 -14.03 1.42 9.80
C THR A 24 -14.45 2.87 10.05
N GLY A 25 -15.02 3.56 9.06
CA GLY A 25 -15.39 4.98 9.16
C GLY A 25 -14.18 5.93 9.20
N ASP A 26 -13.05 5.52 8.63
CA ASP A 26 -11.82 6.30 8.59
C ASP A 26 -11.78 7.21 7.35
N ASP A 27 -12.56 8.29 7.42
CA ASP A 27 -12.66 9.29 6.34
C ASP A 27 -11.33 10.03 6.09
N GLU A 28 -10.49 10.15 7.12
CA GLU A 28 -9.17 10.78 7.01
C GLU A 28 -8.22 9.92 6.19
N ALA A 29 -8.16 8.61 6.46
CA ALA A 29 -7.37 7.69 5.64
C ALA A 29 -7.83 7.67 4.18
N LEU A 30 -9.15 7.75 3.91
CA LEU A 30 -9.66 7.87 2.54
C LEU A 30 -9.16 9.14 1.85
N ARG A 31 -9.18 10.27 2.55
CA ARG A 31 -8.68 11.56 2.02
C ARG A 31 -7.17 11.53 1.75
N ILE A 32 -6.39 10.96 2.67
CA ILE A 32 -4.94 10.83 2.52
C ILE A 32 -4.61 9.91 1.34
N CYS A 33 -5.27 8.75 1.22
CA CYS A 33 -5.05 7.83 0.10
C CYS A 33 -5.35 8.49 -1.27
N ASN A 34 -6.50 9.15 -1.39
CA ASN A 34 -6.86 9.84 -2.63
C ASN A 34 -5.88 10.97 -2.97
N SER A 35 -5.46 11.74 -1.96
CA SER A 35 -4.50 12.82 -2.14
C SER A 35 -3.13 12.29 -2.57
N ALA A 36 -2.66 11.17 -2.01
CA ALA A 36 -1.42 10.52 -2.40
C ALA A 36 -1.45 10.07 -3.88
N ILE A 37 -2.57 9.47 -4.33
CA ILE A 37 -2.76 9.05 -5.72
C ILE A 37 -2.72 10.27 -6.67
N VAL A 38 -3.43 11.34 -6.34
CA VAL A 38 -3.40 12.60 -7.13
C VAL A 38 -1.99 13.20 -7.19
N ARG A 39 -1.17 12.99 -6.16
CA ARG A 39 0.23 13.45 -6.08
C ARG A 39 1.24 12.51 -6.76
N GLY A 40 0.78 11.45 -7.42
CA GLY A 40 1.64 10.56 -8.21
C GLY A 40 2.00 9.24 -7.54
N ALA A 41 1.32 8.86 -6.45
CA ALA A 41 1.39 7.48 -5.96
C ALA A 41 0.78 6.53 -7.00
N ILE A 42 1.43 5.39 -7.21
CA ILE A 42 0.92 4.27 -8.03
C ILE A 42 -0.30 3.67 -7.35
N SER A 43 -0.28 3.59 -6.02
CA SER A 43 -1.38 3.10 -5.21
C SER A 43 -1.22 3.53 -3.76
N ALA A 44 -2.34 3.80 -3.10
CA ALA A 44 -2.43 4.04 -1.67
C ALA A 44 -3.65 3.33 -1.07
N GLY A 45 -3.53 2.86 0.16
CA GLY A 45 -4.64 2.23 0.89
C GLY A 45 -4.27 1.91 2.34
N VAL A 46 -5.27 1.80 3.20
CA VAL A 46 -5.09 1.29 4.57
C VAL A 46 -4.50 -0.13 4.51
N THR A 47 -3.54 -0.40 5.38
CA THR A 47 -2.87 -1.70 5.50
C THR A 47 -3.16 -2.34 6.86
N GLY A 48 -3.25 -3.67 6.88
CA GLY A 48 -3.68 -4.44 8.05
C GLY A 48 -5.12 -4.10 8.46
N SER A 49 -5.34 -3.90 9.76
CA SER A 49 -6.60 -3.41 10.33
C SER A 49 -6.66 -1.88 10.47
N GLY A 50 -5.67 -1.16 9.91
CA GLY A 50 -5.47 0.27 10.16
C GLY A 50 -4.81 0.58 11.51
N PRO A 51 -4.47 1.86 11.77
CA PRO A 51 -4.69 3.04 10.92
C PRO A 51 -3.57 3.29 9.89
N ALA A 52 -2.60 2.37 9.77
CA ALA A 52 -1.47 2.56 8.87
C ALA A 52 -1.91 2.60 7.40
N ILE A 53 -1.26 3.46 6.60
CA ILE A 53 -1.47 3.59 5.16
C ILE A 53 -0.21 3.12 4.44
N ALA A 54 -0.38 2.23 3.47
CA ALA A 54 0.68 1.85 2.55
C ALA A 54 0.58 2.71 1.27
N ILE A 55 1.68 3.32 0.86
CA ILE A 55 1.79 4.11 -0.37
C ILE A 55 2.90 3.51 -1.23
N ILE A 56 2.56 3.16 -2.48
CA ILE A 56 3.52 2.71 -3.48
C ILE A 56 3.73 3.84 -4.47
N CYS A 57 4.97 4.20 -4.74
CA CYS A 57 5.34 5.25 -5.67
C CYS A 57 6.67 4.92 -6.35
N TYR A 58 6.98 5.66 -7.43
CA TYR A 58 8.33 5.69 -7.96
C TYR A 58 9.24 6.52 -7.04
N GLU A 59 10.52 6.18 -7.02
CA GLU A 59 11.54 6.82 -6.16
C GLU A 59 11.54 8.36 -6.31
N GLN A 60 11.37 8.86 -7.55
CA GLN A 60 11.27 10.29 -7.85
C GLN A 60 10.14 11.05 -7.13
N HIS A 61 9.12 10.34 -6.63
CA HIS A 61 7.98 10.93 -5.90
C HIS A 61 8.06 10.69 -4.39
N ALA A 62 9.00 9.85 -3.92
CA ALA A 62 9.05 9.37 -2.54
C ALA A 62 9.16 10.51 -1.51
N ASP A 63 10.08 11.45 -1.72
CA ASP A 63 10.28 12.57 -0.79
C ASP A 63 9.07 13.48 -0.71
N SER A 64 8.50 13.85 -1.86
CA SER A 64 7.32 14.73 -1.93
C SER A 64 6.07 14.10 -1.30
N LEU A 65 5.90 12.78 -1.44
CA LEU A 65 4.82 12.04 -0.81
C LEU A 65 5.05 11.88 0.69
N ALA A 66 6.30 11.62 1.10
CA ALA A 66 6.66 11.52 2.51
C ALA A 66 6.45 12.85 3.24
N GLU A 67 6.80 13.98 2.63
CA GLU A 67 6.53 15.31 3.18
C GLU A 67 5.03 15.54 3.36
N PHE A 68 4.22 15.29 2.31
CA PHE A 68 2.75 15.38 2.39
C PHE A 68 2.16 14.52 3.52
N VAL A 69 2.65 13.29 3.71
CA VAL A 69 2.14 12.39 4.77
C VAL A 69 2.53 12.90 6.16
N ARG A 70 3.74 13.46 6.32
CA ARG A 70 4.16 14.08 7.58
C ARG A 70 3.36 15.34 7.90
N GLU A 71 3.04 16.17 6.90
CA GLU A 71 2.15 17.32 7.04
C GLU A 71 0.74 16.91 7.48
N SER A 72 0.32 15.70 7.11
CA SER A 72 -0.93 15.09 7.55
C SER A 72 -0.85 14.50 8.97
N GLY A 73 0.25 14.73 9.71
CA GLY A 73 0.42 14.29 11.09
C GLY A 73 0.84 12.84 11.29
N MET A 74 1.21 12.13 10.22
CA MET A 74 1.60 10.72 10.28
C MET A 74 3.12 10.53 10.32
N GLU A 75 3.56 9.47 10.99
CA GLU A 75 4.93 8.98 10.87
C GLU A 75 5.14 8.27 9.53
N VAL A 76 6.31 8.47 8.91
CA VAL A 76 6.66 7.84 7.63
C VAL A 76 7.79 6.86 7.80
N ILE A 77 7.52 5.60 7.43
CA ILE A 77 8.53 4.55 7.26
C ILE A 77 8.75 4.34 5.77
N ALA A 78 9.97 4.62 5.29
CA ALA A 78 10.35 4.36 3.91
C ALA A 78 10.91 2.94 3.75
N ALA A 79 10.40 2.21 2.76
CA ALA A 79 10.85 0.87 2.42
C ALA A 79 10.85 0.67 0.89
N ALA A 80 11.60 -0.31 0.42
CA ALA A 80 11.66 -0.68 -1.00
C ALA A 80 11.28 -2.15 -1.19
N PHE A 81 10.76 -2.49 -2.37
CA PHE A 81 10.51 -3.88 -2.72
C PHE A 81 11.82 -4.64 -2.78
N THR A 82 11.90 -5.74 -2.01
CA THR A 82 12.99 -6.70 -2.15
C THR A 82 12.57 -7.81 -3.12
N GLN A 83 13.50 -8.26 -3.96
CA GLN A 83 13.30 -9.50 -4.69
C GLN A 83 13.42 -10.66 -3.70
N SER A 84 12.30 -11.30 -3.38
CA SER A 84 12.35 -12.60 -2.73
C SER A 84 12.99 -13.59 -3.70
N ARG A 85 14.20 -14.08 -3.37
CA ARG A 85 14.64 -15.36 -3.93
C ARG A 85 13.67 -16.39 -3.40
N MET A 86 12.76 -16.87 -4.25
CA MET A 86 12.03 -18.10 -3.95
C MET A 86 13.08 -19.18 -3.69
N GLN A 87 13.37 -19.47 -2.42
CA GLN A 87 13.98 -20.73 -2.07
C GLN A 87 12.90 -21.77 -2.34
N SER A 88 13.13 -22.64 -3.31
CA SER A 88 12.34 -23.85 -3.46
C SER A 88 12.45 -24.60 -2.13
N GLU A 89 11.42 -24.54 -1.31
CA GLU A 89 11.27 -25.47 -0.20
C GLU A 89 11.03 -26.85 -0.82
N GLU A 90 12.11 -27.56 -1.11
CA GLU A 90 12.03 -29.01 -1.28
C GLU A 90 11.65 -29.56 0.10
N ALA A 91 10.38 -29.92 0.24
CA ALA A 91 9.93 -30.66 1.41
C ALA A 91 10.75 -31.96 1.48
N SER A 92 11.72 -32.03 2.39
CA SER A 92 12.47 -33.25 2.65
C SER A 92 11.49 -34.38 2.90
N ARG A 93 11.48 -35.34 1.98
CA ARG A 93 10.69 -36.56 2.10
C ARG A 93 11.17 -37.27 3.36
N TRP A 94 10.28 -37.43 4.33
CA TRP A 94 10.55 -38.23 5.53
C TRP A 94 10.87 -39.67 5.09
N GLU A 95 12.11 -40.11 5.34
CA GLU A 95 12.51 -41.53 5.31
C GLU A 95 12.18 -42.21 6.64
#